data_AF-A0A267DT90-F1
#
_entry.id   AF-A0A267DT90-F1
#
_cell.length_a   1.000
_cell.length_b   1.000
_cell.length_c   1.000
_cell.angle_alpha   90.00
_cell.angle_beta   90.00
_cell.angle_gamma   90.00
#
_symmetry.space_group_name_H-M   'P 1'
#
loop_
_entity.id
_entity.type
_entity.pdbx_description
1 polymer ?
#
loop_
_entity_poly.entity_id
_entity_poly.type
_entity_poly.pdbx_seq_one_letter_code
_entity_poly.pdbx_strand_id
1 'polypeptide(L)'
;MSTDCETLLKRMLVLNPLKRHSLETLMRDRWMNVGYEDAPLAPYKEAKPDLENAVVTEAMLSMGITLEQIHDSLTNKKFDSVTATYLLLCRRLRAKSGSAHSLLRAAALPRLALGREISWARRVRGRSMPAQLWPPGESPGLPRL
;
A
#
# COMPACT_ATOMS: atom_id res chain seq x y z
N MET A 1 -8.33 -2.70 -31.85
CA MET A 1 -7.06 -3.00 -31.15
C MET A 1 -5.93 -2.37 -31.95
N SER A 2 -4.93 -1.77 -31.32
CA SER A 2 -3.76 -1.27 -32.06
C SER A 2 -2.92 -2.44 -32.57
N THR A 3 -2.25 -2.25 -33.70
CA THR A 3 -1.37 -3.25 -34.34
C THR A 3 -0.24 -3.70 -33.41
N ASP A 4 0.30 -2.76 -32.64
CA ASP A 4 1.39 -3.01 -31.69
C ASP A 4 0.90 -3.87 -30.50
N CYS A 5 -0.34 -3.66 -30.04
CA CYS A 5 -0.95 -4.49 -28.99
C CYS A 5 -1.19 -5.92 -29.49
N GLU A 6 -1.70 -6.08 -30.71
CA GLU A 6 -1.90 -7.41 -31.30
C GLU A 6 -0.57 -8.17 -31.44
N THR A 7 0.51 -7.46 -31.79
CA THR A 7 1.85 -8.03 -31.92
C THR A 7 2.41 -8.50 -30.58
N LEU A 8 2.22 -7.70 -29.52
CA LEU A 8 2.57 -8.08 -28.16
C LEU A 8 1.80 -9.34 -27.71
N LEU A 9 0.49 -9.39 -27.94
CA LEU A 9 -0.35 -10.54 -27.58
C LEU A 9 0.08 -11.82 -28.31
N LYS A 10 0.44 -11.75 -29.59
CA LYS A 10 0.98 -12.89 -30.35
C LYS A 10 2.26 -13.47 -29.73
N ARG A 11 3.08 -12.64 -29.08
CA ARG A 11 4.32 -13.06 -28.39
C ARG A 11 4.05 -13.71 -27.03
N MET A 12 2.98 -13.30 -26.35
CA MET A 12 2.56 -13.82 -25.04
C MET A 12 1.73 -15.10 -25.14
N LEU A 13 0.74 -15.11 -26.05
CA LEU A 13 -0.29 -16.14 -26.16
C LEU A 13 0.11 -17.25 -27.14
N VAL A 14 1.35 -17.73 -27.02
CA VAL A 14 1.85 -18.85 -27.83
C VAL A 14 1.47 -20.17 -27.16
N LEU A 15 0.84 -21.07 -27.93
CA LEU A 15 0.43 -22.41 -27.49
C LEU A 15 1.65 -23.25 -27.03
N ASN A 16 2.73 -23.20 -27.81
CA ASN A 16 3.98 -23.87 -27.45
C ASN A 16 4.79 -23.00 -26.46
N PRO A 17 5.04 -23.46 -25.22
CA PRO A 17 5.77 -22.69 -24.22
C PRO A 17 7.23 -22.40 -24.61
N LEU A 18 7.87 -23.28 -25.40
CA LEU A 18 9.26 -23.08 -25.86
C LEU A 18 9.38 -21.94 -26.89
N LYS A 19 8.27 -21.59 -27.56
CA LYS A 19 8.20 -20.50 -28.53
C LYS A 19 7.65 -19.20 -27.92
N ARG A 20 7.26 -19.22 -26.65
CA ARG A 20 6.75 -18.05 -25.93
C ARG A 20 7.92 -17.11 -25.60
N HIS A 21 7.72 -15.81 -25.78
CA HIS A 21 8.76 -14.84 -25.46
C HIS A 21 8.97 -14.72 -23.94
N SER A 22 10.22 -14.51 -23.52
CA SER A 22 10.53 -14.24 -22.11
C SER A 22 10.01 -12.86 -21.69
N LEU A 23 9.77 -12.69 -20.39
CA LEU A 23 9.33 -11.41 -19.85
C LEU A 23 10.36 -10.30 -20.14
N GLU A 24 11.65 -10.58 -20.01
CA GLU A 24 12.72 -9.62 -20.35
C GLU A 24 12.65 -9.12 -21.79
N THR A 25 12.22 -9.96 -22.72
CA THR A 25 12.02 -9.57 -24.12
C THR A 25 10.76 -8.72 -24.27
N LEU A 26 9.67 -9.10 -23.59
CA LEU A 26 8.40 -8.38 -23.63
C LEU A 26 8.48 -7.00 -22.97
N MET A 27 9.31 -6.83 -21.94
CA MET A 27 9.52 -5.55 -21.26
C MET A 27 10.10 -4.48 -22.19
N ARG A 28 10.81 -4.88 -23.25
CA ARG A 28 11.36 -4.00 -24.29
C ARG A 28 10.40 -3.77 -25.46
N ASP A 29 9.18 -4.32 -25.41
CA ASP A 29 8.22 -4.18 -26.48
C ASP A 29 7.76 -2.72 -26.64
N ARG A 30 7.58 -2.28 -27.89
CA ARG A 30 7.16 -0.92 -28.20
C ARG A 30 5.84 -0.58 -27.51
N TRP A 31 4.87 -1.49 -27.53
CA TRP A 31 3.56 -1.22 -26.96
C TRP A 31 3.62 -1.04 -25.43
N MET A 32 4.53 -1.76 -24.76
CA MET A 32 4.77 -1.64 -23.31
C MET A 32 5.40 -0.31 -22.90
N ASN A 33 6.10 0.36 -23.82
CA ASN A 33 6.89 1.56 -23.53
C ASN A 33 6.34 2.85 -24.18
N VAL A 34 5.15 2.80 -24.80
CA VAL A 34 4.51 4.00 -25.37
C VAL A 34 4.29 5.05 -24.27
N GLY A 35 4.92 6.22 -24.43
CA GLY A 35 4.86 7.31 -23.45
C GLY A 35 5.90 7.21 -22.33
N TYR A 36 6.77 6.19 -22.35
CA TYR A 36 7.87 5.98 -21.39
C TYR A 36 9.21 5.79 -22.11
N GLU A 37 9.41 6.42 -23.27
CA GLU A 37 10.61 6.26 -24.11
C GLU A 37 11.91 6.63 -23.36
N ASP A 38 11.84 7.64 -22.47
CA ASP A 38 12.97 8.10 -21.66
C ASP A 38 13.24 7.21 -20.42
N ALA A 39 12.28 6.36 -20.06
CA ALA A 39 12.34 5.48 -18.89
C ALA A 39 11.72 4.11 -19.21
N PRO A 40 12.35 3.34 -20.12
CA PRO A 40 11.81 2.06 -20.57
C PRO A 40 11.72 1.08 -19.40
N LEU A 41 10.73 0.19 -19.49
CA LEU A 41 10.46 -0.82 -18.48
C LEU A 41 11.68 -1.74 -18.31
N ALA A 42 12.25 -1.75 -17.11
CA ALA A 42 13.39 -2.57 -16.73
C ALA A 42 13.01 -3.59 -15.64
N PRO A 43 13.70 -4.74 -15.56
CA PRO A 43 13.55 -5.69 -14.45
C PRO A 43 13.64 -4.98 -13.11
N TYR A 44 12.67 -5.23 -12.24
CA TYR A 44 12.65 -4.64 -10.91
C TYR A 44 13.87 -5.12 -10.11
N LYS A 45 14.61 -4.17 -9.54
CA LYS A 45 15.70 -4.45 -8.61
C LYS A 45 15.18 -4.26 -7.20
N GLU A 46 15.15 -5.33 -6.42
CA GLU A 46 14.71 -5.27 -5.03
C GLU A 46 15.64 -4.36 -4.23
N ALA A 47 15.08 -3.33 -3.62
CA ALA A 47 15.83 -2.44 -2.75
C ALA A 47 16.29 -3.18 -1.50
N LYS A 48 17.52 -2.89 -1.04
CA LYS A 48 18.03 -3.46 0.21
C LYS A 48 17.08 -3.06 1.36
N PRO A 49 16.60 -4.02 2.16
CA PRO A 49 15.76 -3.70 3.30
C PRO A 49 16.56 -2.83 4.28
N ASP A 50 15.97 -1.72 4.69
CA ASP A 50 16.49 -0.87 5.77
C ASP A 50 16.14 -1.56 7.10
N LEU A 51 17.10 -2.31 7.64
CA LEU A 51 16.99 -3.04 8.90
C LEU A 51 17.47 -2.19 10.10
N GLU A 52 18.00 -1.00 9.86
CA GLU A 52 18.64 -0.14 10.85
C GLU A 52 17.89 1.19 11.03
N ASN A 53 16.59 1.20 10.77
CA ASN A 53 15.78 2.40 10.91
C ASN A 53 15.62 2.81 12.38
N ALA A 54 16.49 3.72 12.85
CA ALA A 54 16.53 4.17 14.24
C ALA A 54 15.18 4.65 14.79
N VAL A 55 14.36 5.32 13.95
CA VAL A 55 13.07 5.86 14.36
C VAL A 55 12.02 4.76 14.59
N VAL A 56 12.06 3.69 13.78
CA VAL A 56 11.20 2.52 13.98
C VAL A 56 11.63 1.74 15.20
N THR A 57 12.95 1.56 15.36
CA THR A 57 13.53 0.86 16.49
C THR A 57 13.17 1.56 17.81
N GLU A 58 13.29 2.89 17.89
CA GLU A 58 12.86 3.66 19.06
C GLU A 58 11.37 3.51 19.35
N ALA A 59 10.52 3.56 18.32
CA ALA A 59 9.08 3.34 18.49
C ALA A 59 8.78 1.93 19.01
N MET A 60 9.52 0.91 18.58
CA MET A 60 9.36 -0.46 19.07
C MET A 60 9.87 -0.66 20.50
N LEU A 61 10.95 0.03 20.88
CA LEU A 61 11.40 0.08 22.27
C LEU A 61 10.34 0.69 23.18
N SER A 62 9.66 1.75 22.74
CA SER A 62 8.55 2.35 23.50
C SER A 62 7.34 1.41 23.69
N MET A 63 7.20 0.39 22.84
CA MET A 63 6.19 -0.65 22.97
C MET A 63 6.63 -1.83 23.85
N GLY A 64 7.84 -1.79 24.41
CA GLY A 64 8.39 -2.83 25.28
C GLY A 64 9.10 -3.97 24.55
N ILE A 65 9.39 -3.83 23.25
CA ILE A 65 10.16 -4.82 22.48
C ILE A 65 11.65 -4.49 22.62
N THR A 66 12.48 -5.46 23.01
CA THR A 66 13.92 -5.20 23.23
C THR A 66 14.71 -5.10 21.94
N LEU A 67 15.84 -4.39 21.97
CA LEU A 67 16.72 -4.25 20.80
C LEU A 67 17.21 -5.61 20.29
N GLU A 68 17.55 -6.52 21.20
CA GLU A 68 18.01 -7.87 20.84
C GLU A 68 16.94 -8.66 20.09
N GLN A 69 15.68 -8.58 20.54
CA GLN A 69 14.56 -9.24 19.87
C GLN A 69 14.31 -8.66 18.47
N ILE A 70 14.39 -7.34 18.32
CA ILE A 70 14.25 -6.68 17.02
C ILE A 70 15.37 -7.13 16.08
N HIS A 71 16.61 -7.04 16.53
CA HIS A 71 17.78 -7.39 15.75
C HIS A 71 17.79 -8.87 15.34
N ASP A 72 17.53 -9.77 16.30
CA ASP A 72 17.47 -11.21 16.07
C ASP A 72 16.35 -11.58 15.08
N SER A 73 15.16 -11.00 15.23
CA SER A 73 14.02 -11.28 14.37
C SER A 73 14.23 -10.79 12.93
N LEU A 74 14.82 -9.61 12.77
CA LEU A 74 15.12 -9.02 11.46
C LEU A 74 16.27 -9.74 10.74
N THR A 75 17.38 -10.00 11.44
CA THR A 75 18.55 -10.67 10.86
C THR A 75 18.24 -12.11 10.47
N ASN A 76 17.52 -12.84 11.32
CA ASN A 76 17.13 -14.23 11.05
C ASN A 76 15.86 -14.37 10.20
N LYS A 77 15.24 -13.25 9.78
CA LYS A 77 14.00 -13.23 8.99
C LYS A 77 12.94 -14.18 9.57
N LYS A 78 12.68 -14.07 10.87
CA LYS A 78 11.77 -14.98 11.59
C LYS A 78 10.29 -14.78 11.22
N PHE A 79 9.95 -13.66 10.57
CA PHE A 79 8.58 -13.32 10.14
C PHE A 79 7.54 -13.43 11.26
N ASP A 80 7.95 -13.07 12.46
CA ASP A 80 7.17 -13.07 13.68
C ASP A 80 6.41 -11.74 13.89
N SER A 81 5.73 -11.61 15.03
CA SER A 81 5.02 -10.39 15.39
C SER A 81 5.94 -9.16 15.48
N VAL A 82 7.20 -9.35 15.88
CA VAL A 82 8.22 -8.30 15.94
C VAL A 82 8.55 -7.80 14.52
N THR A 83 8.89 -8.71 13.61
CA THR A 83 9.18 -8.39 12.21
C THR A 83 7.98 -7.73 11.52
N ALA A 84 6.77 -8.26 11.73
CA ALA A 84 5.54 -7.67 11.18
C ALA A 84 5.33 -6.23 11.66
N THR A 85 5.49 -5.99 12.96
CA THR A 85 5.35 -4.66 13.56
C THR A 85 6.38 -3.69 12.99
N TYR A 86 7.65 -4.12 12.87
CA TYR A 86 8.73 -3.34 12.27
C TYR A 86 8.38 -2.89 10.84
N LEU A 87 7.99 -3.83 9.98
CA LEU A 87 7.66 -3.55 8.58
C LEU A 87 6.45 -2.62 8.42
N LEU A 88 5.43 -2.78 9.27
CA LEU A 88 4.25 -1.91 9.29
C LEU A 88 4.59 -0.49 9.71
N LEU A 89 5.44 -0.32 10.73
CA LEU A 89 5.95 0.98 11.15
C LEU A 89 6.80 1.62 10.05
N CYS A 90 7.74 0.89 9.44
CA CYS A 90 8.51 1.34 8.28
C CYS A 90 7.62 1.84 7.14
N ARG A 91 6.55 1.11 6.80
CA ARG A 91 5.59 1.53 5.77
C ARG A 91 4.87 2.82 6.16
N ARG A 92 4.46 2.94 7.42
CA ARG A 92 3.81 4.15 7.94
C ARG A 92 4.78 5.35 7.93
N LEU A 93 6.06 5.14 8.20
CA LEU A 93 7.10 6.16 8.08
C LEU A 93 7.28 6.62 6.64
N ARG A 94 7.42 5.70 5.69
CA ARG A 94 7.55 6.04 4.25
C ARG A 94 6.34 6.80 3.72
N ALA A 95 5.13 6.39 4.08
CA ALA A 95 3.90 7.10 3.72
C ALA A 95 3.85 8.53 4.28
N LYS A 96 4.44 8.74 5.47
CA LYS A 96 4.55 10.06 6.09
C LYS A 96 5.77 10.87 5.62
N SER A 97 6.81 10.27 5.07
CA SER A 97 7.98 11.01 4.56
C SER A 97 7.64 11.85 3.31
N GLY A 98 6.57 11.49 2.58
CA GLY A 98 5.92 12.39 1.62
C GLY A 98 5.16 13.58 2.25
N SER A 99 5.11 13.68 3.58
CA SER A 99 4.44 14.73 4.38
C SER A 99 5.05 14.79 5.81
N ALA A 100 6.25 15.37 5.90
CA ALA A 100 7.28 15.22 6.94
C ALA A 100 6.99 15.49 8.44
N HIS A 101 5.79 15.35 9.00
CA HIS A 101 5.55 15.59 10.44
C HIS A 101 4.44 14.68 11.02
N SER A 102 4.76 13.58 11.72
CA SER A 102 3.90 13.01 12.82
C SER A 102 4.40 11.67 13.39
N LEU A 103 5.66 11.56 13.82
CA LEU A 103 6.14 10.29 14.42
C LEU A 103 5.90 10.21 15.93
N LEU A 104 5.82 11.35 16.60
CA LEU A 104 5.60 11.41 18.06
C LEU A 104 4.13 11.25 18.49
N ARG A 105 3.17 11.18 17.56
CA ARG A 105 1.73 11.06 17.91
C ARG A 105 1.19 9.64 17.95
N ALA A 106 2.03 8.63 17.70
CA ALA A 106 1.63 7.22 17.67
C ALA A 106 2.05 6.41 18.90
N ALA A 107 3.10 6.85 19.62
CA ALA A 107 3.52 6.22 20.88
C ALA A 107 2.60 6.56 22.06
N ALA A 108 1.74 7.57 21.91
CA ALA A 108 0.65 7.87 22.84
C ALA A 108 -0.66 7.21 22.36
N LEU A 109 -0.75 5.88 22.45
CA LEU A 109 -2.04 5.19 22.43
C LEU A 109 -2.42 4.86 23.87
N PRO A 110 -3.44 5.53 24.45
CA PRO A 110 -4.12 4.98 25.61
C PRO A 110 -4.74 3.65 25.19
N ARG A 111 -4.42 2.63 25.98
CA ARG A 111 -4.97 1.28 25.91
C ARG A 111 -6.51 1.36 25.98
N LEU A 112 -7.16 0.78 24.96
CA LEU A 112 -8.60 0.50 24.84
C LEU A 112 -9.53 1.71 24.62
N ALA A 113 -9.87 1.96 23.36
CA ALA A 113 -11.19 2.43 22.96
C ALA A 113 -11.55 1.82 21.59
N LEU A 114 -12.22 0.66 21.63
CA LEU A 114 -13.08 0.24 20.51
C LEU A 114 -14.15 1.33 20.35
N GLY A 115 -14.14 2.03 19.23
CA GLY A 115 -15.13 3.08 18.95
C GLY A 115 -14.52 4.27 18.24
N ARG A 116 -13.95 4.06 17.05
CA ARG A 116 -13.64 5.17 16.15
C ARG A 116 -14.17 4.81 14.78
N GLU A 117 -15.32 5.43 14.49
CA GLU A 117 -15.98 5.42 13.21
C GLU A 117 -15.02 5.71 12.05
N ILE A 118 -15.32 5.05 10.94
CA ILE A 118 -14.55 5.09 9.71
C ILE A 118 -14.84 6.43 9.02
N SER A 119 -13.78 7.17 8.70
CA SER A 119 -13.78 8.56 8.21
C SER A 119 -14.46 8.83 6.85
N TRP A 120 -15.20 7.89 6.26
CA TRP A 120 -15.99 8.17 5.05
C TRP A 120 -17.19 9.10 5.34
N ALA A 121 -17.61 9.22 6.60
CA ALA A 121 -18.74 10.06 7.01
C ALA A 121 -18.50 11.59 6.99
N ARG A 122 -17.33 12.08 6.57
CA ARG A 122 -17.03 13.53 6.51
C ARG A 122 -16.87 14.09 5.09
N ARG A 123 -17.70 13.62 4.15
CA ARG A 123 -17.82 14.28 2.84
C ARG A 123 -19.25 14.25 2.29
N VAL A 124 -20.22 14.72 3.07
CA VAL A 124 -21.47 15.27 2.50
C VAL A 124 -21.98 16.41 3.38
N ARG A 125 -21.32 17.57 3.32
CA ARG A 125 -22.01 18.85 3.55
C ARG A 125 -22.11 19.52 2.20
N GLY A 126 -23.30 19.48 1.59
CA GLY A 126 -23.63 20.36 0.47
C GLY A 126 -24.35 19.78 -0.74
N ARG A 127 -24.68 18.48 -0.81
CA ARG A 127 -25.58 17.96 -1.85
C ARG A 127 -26.51 16.89 -1.28
N SER A 128 -27.81 17.09 -1.49
CA SER A 128 -28.89 16.17 -1.15
C SER A 128 -28.69 14.82 -1.87
N MET A 129 -28.82 13.73 -1.13
CA MET A 129 -28.82 12.36 -1.66
C MET A 129 -30.22 12.01 -2.19
N PRO A 130 -30.36 11.42 -3.38
CA PRO A 130 -31.64 10.97 -3.91
C PRO A 130 -32.21 9.82 -3.07
N ALA A 131 -33.53 9.84 -2.86
CA ALA A 131 -34.26 8.96 -1.94
C ALA A 131 -34.17 7.43 -2.19
N GLN A 132 -33.50 7.02 -3.27
CA GLN A 132 -33.38 5.60 -3.66
C GLN A 132 -32.20 4.86 -3.02
N LEU A 133 -31.35 5.55 -2.28
CA LEU A 133 -30.17 4.98 -1.59
C LEU A 133 -30.38 4.75 -0.09
N TRP A 134 -31.63 4.83 0.37
CA TRP A 134 -31.96 4.68 1.77
C TRP A 134 -32.21 3.21 2.15
N PRO A 135 -31.61 2.65 3.22
CA PRO A 135 -31.92 1.30 3.68
C PRO A 135 -33.36 1.22 4.24
N PRO A 136 -34.07 0.10 4.07
CA PRO A 136 -35.48 0.00 4.46
C PRO A 136 -35.64 0.19 5.99
N GLY A 137 -36.37 1.23 6.40
CA GLY A 137 -36.80 1.41 7.80
C GLY A 137 -36.56 2.78 8.44
N GLU A 138 -35.95 3.76 7.76
CA GLU A 138 -35.49 4.98 8.45
C GLU A 138 -35.92 6.25 7.67
N SER A 139 -37.21 6.57 7.68
CA SER A 139 -37.70 7.79 7.00
C SER A 139 -37.19 9.06 7.72
N PRO A 140 -36.60 10.05 7.03
CA PRO A 140 -36.28 11.32 7.65
C PRO A 140 -37.56 12.11 7.89
N GLY A 141 -37.94 12.26 9.16
CA GLY A 141 -39.02 13.14 9.58
C GLY A 141 -38.73 14.58 9.13
N LEU A 142 -39.67 15.17 8.39
CA LEU A 142 -39.66 16.59 8.06
C LEU A 142 -39.74 17.43 9.35
N PRO A 143 -38.96 18.51 9.50
CA PRO A 143 -39.18 19.46 10.59
C PRO A 143 -40.47 20.23 10.31
N ARG A 144 -41.41 20.21 11.26
CA ARG A 144 -42.54 21.14 11.28
C ARG A 144 -42.03 22.53 11.66
N LEU A 145 -42.56 23.54 10.97
CA LEU A 145 -42.49 24.96 11.32
C LEU A 145 -43.04 25.20 12.73
#